data_AF-A0AAD4XGT6-F1
#
_entry.id   AF-A0AAD4XGT6-F1
#
_cell.length_a   1.000
_cell.length_b   1.000
_cell.length_c   1.000
_cell.angle_alpha   90.00
_cell.angle_beta   90.00
_cell.angle_gamma   90.00
#
_symmetry.space_group_name_H-M   'P 1'
#
loop_
_entity.id
_entity.type
_entity.pdbx_description
1 polymer ?
#
loop_
_entity_poly.entity_id
_entity_poly.type
_entity_poly.pdbx_seq_one_letter_code
_entity_poly.pdbx_strand_id
1 'polypeptide(L)'
;MRGLKGSFHVRCSLEFWYLMFLIVVAGQLKNAAIAVAAISICTNLSGWEIMIFLGFNAAISVRISNELGAGRPRAAKFSILVVVMSSAVIGIFFMVLVLALRNVYALPFTNSTEVASVVSNLALIFSFTLLLNSVQPVLTGVAVGAGWQWLIAYVNVGCYYIFGLPLGYLLGSYLDMGVKGVWIGMVSGIGLQTLVLTGITLGTNWNKEALMAKSRISKWGGSVTPQMDSQ
;
A
#
# COMPACT_ATOMS: atom_id res chain seq x y z
N MET A 1 -14.94 -20.35 2.84
CA MET A 1 -14.06 -19.73 1.82
C MET A 1 -14.75 -18.75 0.85
N ARG A 2 -16.09 -18.59 0.84
CA ARG A 2 -16.76 -17.64 -0.09
C ARG A 2 -16.56 -16.15 0.25
N GLY A 3 -16.37 -15.78 1.52
CA GLY A 3 -16.14 -14.37 1.92
C GLY A 3 -14.72 -13.84 1.63
N LEU A 4 -13.69 -14.67 1.77
CA LEU A 4 -12.29 -14.25 1.62
C LEU A 4 -11.88 -13.94 0.18
N LYS A 5 -12.40 -14.71 -0.79
CA LYS A 5 -12.11 -14.48 -2.23
C LYS A 5 -12.74 -13.18 -2.73
N GLY A 6 -13.89 -12.77 -2.18
CA GLY A 6 -14.52 -11.49 -2.51
C GLY A 6 -13.70 -10.30 -2.05
N SER A 7 -13.21 -10.29 -0.81
CA SER A 7 -12.55 -9.12 -0.22
C SER A 7 -11.21 -8.73 -0.86
N PHE A 8 -10.46 -9.67 -1.46
CA PHE A 8 -9.22 -9.34 -2.17
C PHE A 8 -9.49 -8.70 -3.54
N HIS A 9 -10.37 -9.31 -4.34
CA HIS A 9 -10.77 -8.75 -5.63
C HIS A 9 -11.46 -7.39 -5.47
N VAL A 10 -12.33 -7.25 -4.46
CA VAL A 10 -12.99 -5.97 -4.15
C VAL A 10 -11.98 -4.89 -3.78
N ARG A 11 -10.92 -5.21 -3.02
CA ARG A 11 -9.87 -4.25 -2.67
C ARG A 11 -9.07 -3.79 -3.89
N CYS A 12 -8.62 -4.74 -4.73
CA CYS A 12 -7.92 -4.41 -5.97
C CYS A 12 -8.80 -3.56 -6.90
N SER A 13 -10.09 -3.87 -7.00
CA SER A 13 -11.04 -3.07 -7.76
C SER A 13 -11.20 -1.66 -7.19
N LEU A 14 -11.32 -1.51 -5.87
CA LEU A 14 -11.41 -0.19 -5.21
C LEU A 14 -10.17 0.67 -5.47
N GLU A 15 -8.97 0.09 -5.39
CA GLU A 15 -7.72 0.81 -5.72
C GLU A 15 -7.68 1.24 -7.20
N PHE A 16 -8.11 0.36 -8.12
CA PHE A 16 -8.13 0.67 -9.54
C PHE A 16 -9.16 1.76 -9.90
N TRP A 17 -10.35 1.69 -9.29
CA TRP A 17 -11.42 2.68 -9.47
C TRP A 17 -11.04 4.04 -8.90
N TYR A 18 -10.31 4.05 -7.78
CA TYR A 18 -9.76 5.26 -7.18
C TYR A 18 -8.75 5.94 -8.12
N LEU A 19 -7.80 5.19 -8.70
CA LEU A 19 -6.86 5.71 -9.69
C LEU A 19 -7.57 6.25 -10.94
N MET A 20 -8.60 5.57 -11.44
CA MET A 20 -9.40 6.05 -12.58
C MET A 20 -10.11 7.37 -12.27
N PHE A 21 -10.68 7.52 -11.08
CA PHE A 21 -11.36 8.76 -10.69
C PHE A 21 -10.38 9.93 -10.60
N LEU A 22 -9.18 9.71 -10.07
CA LEU A 22 -8.13 10.74 -9.99
C LEU A 22 -7.63 11.17 -11.38
N ILE A 23 -7.52 10.24 -12.33
CA ILE A 23 -7.16 10.56 -13.73
C ILE A 23 -8.24 11.41 -14.38
N VAL A 24 -9.52 11.11 -14.15
CA VAL A 24 -10.64 11.91 -14.67
C VAL A 24 -10.63 13.33 -14.09
N VAL A 25 -10.39 13.48 -12.79
CA VAL A 25 -10.26 14.80 -12.13
C VAL A 25 -9.05 15.57 -12.66
N ALA A 26 -7.91 14.90 -12.85
CA ALA A 26 -6.71 15.52 -13.42
C ALA A 26 -6.90 15.99 -14.87
N GLY A 27 -7.76 15.31 -15.64
CA GLY A 27 -8.11 15.67 -17.02
C GLY A 27 -8.93 16.96 -17.15
N GLN A 28 -9.53 17.47 -16.06
CA GLN A 28 -10.32 18.70 -16.05
C GLN A 28 -9.50 19.98 -15.77
N LEU A 29 -8.19 19.85 -15.56
CA LEU A 29 -7.32 20.98 -15.20
C LEU A 29 -6.85 21.79 -16.44
N LYS A 30 -6.68 23.11 -16.28
CA LYS A 30 -6.04 23.96 -17.29
C LYS A 30 -4.58 23.49 -17.50
N ASN A 31 -4.17 23.29 -18.75
CA ASN A 31 -2.91 22.63 -19.15
C ASN A 31 -2.81 21.13 -18.81
N ALA A 32 -3.94 20.39 -18.93
CA ALA A 32 -4.02 18.96 -18.66
C ALA A 32 -2.93 18.12 -19.35
N ALA A 33 -2.54 18.42 -20.59
CA ALA A 33 -1.57 17.61 -21.33
C ALA A 33 -0.19 17.51 -20.63
N ILE A 34 0.37 18.65 -20.20
CA ILE A 34 1.69 18.72 -19.54
C ILE A 34 1.61 18.07 -18.15
N ALA A 35 0.52 18.34 -17.43
CA ALA A 35 0.35 17.86 -16.07
C ALA A 35 0.09 16.34 -16.03
N VAL A 36 -0.73 15.83 -16.96
CA VAL A 36 -0.95 14.39 -17.14
C VAL A 36 0.34 13.70 -17.57
N ALA A 37 1.12 14.27 -18.50
CA ALA A 37 2.41 13.70 -18.89
C ALA A 37 3.37 13.58 -17.68
N ALA A 38 3.47 14.63 -16.86
CA ALA A 38 4.28 14.60 -15.64
C ALA A 38 3.81 13.54 -14.63
N ILE A 39 2.49 13.43 -14.39
CA ILE A 39 1.89 12.37 -13.57
C ILE A 39 2.23 10.99 -14.13
N SER A 40 2.06 10.78 -15.44
CA SER A 40 2.33 9.49 -16.07
C SER A 40 3.78 9.04 -15.88
N ILE A 41 4.75 9.96 -15.97
CA ILE A 41 6.16 9.65 -15.69
C ILE A 41 6.33 9.19 -14.23
N CYS A 42 5.80 9.96 -13.27
CA CYS A 42 5.85 9.60 -11.85
C CYS A 42 5.17 8.25 -11.57
N THR A 43 3.97 8.02 -12.11
CA THR A 43 3.23 6.77 -11.90
C THR A 43 3.94 5.56 -12.52
N ASN A 44 4.62 5.72 -13.66
CA ASN A 44 5.44 4.65 -14.24
C ASN A 44 6.61 4.27 -13.32
N LEU A 45 7.33 5.26 -12.79
CA LEU A 45 8.42 5.04 -11.84
C LEU A 45 7.91 4.37 -10.55
N SER A 46 6.78 4.84 -10.00
CA SER A 46 6.11 4.16 -8.88
C SER A 46 5.71 2.73 -9.22
N GLY A 47 5.30 2.45 -10.46
CA GLY A 47 4.94 1.12 -10.91
C GLY A 47 6.11 0.13 -10.79
N TRP A 48 7.33 0.54 -11.12
CA TRP A 48 8.53 -0.29 -10.94
C TRP A 48 8.82 -0.56 -9.47
N GLU A 49 8.71 0.47 -8.63
CA GLU A 49 8.90 0.34 -7.18
C GLU A 49 7.87 -0.62 -6.57
N ILE A 50 6.59 -0.48 -6.93
CA ILE A 50 5.49 -1.31 -6.44
C ILE A 50 5.75 -2.81 -6.71
N MET A 51 6.37 -3.17 -7.83
CA MET A 51 6.68 -4.58 -8.12
C MET A 51 7.61 -5.21 -7.08
N ILE A 52 8.58 -4.44 -6.57
CA ILE A 52 9.49 -4.89 -5.51
C ILE A 52 8.68 -5.12 -4.22
N PHE A 53 7.82 -4.17 -3.85
CA PHE A 53 7.04 -4.25 -2.61
C PHE A 53 5.88 -5.25 -2.67
N LEU A 54 5.36 -5.56 -3.84
CA LEU A 54 4.45 -6.68 -4.05
C LEU A 54 5.13 -8.02 -3.74
N GLY A 55 6.42 -8.16 -4.06
CA GLY A 55 7.24 -9.30 -3.65
C GLY A 55 7.33 -9.43 -2.13
N PHE A 56 7.64 -8.33 -1.43
CA PHE A 56 7.67 -8.32 0.04
C PHE A 56 6.31 -8.62 0.66
N ASN A 57 5.23 -8.03 0.12
CA ASN A 57 3.84 -8.26 0.52
C ASN A 57 3.48 -9.75 0.47
N ALA A 58 3.79 -10.44 -0.65
CA ALA A 58 3.54 -11.87 -0.78
C ALA A 58 4.38 -12.70 0.20
N ALA A 59 5.69 -12.40 0.31
CA ALA A 59 6.60 -13.13 1.18
C ALA A 59 6.21 -13.03 2.66
N ILE A 60 5.89 -11.82 3.15
CA ILE A 60 5.51 -11.62 4.55
C ILE A 60 4.14 -12.24 4.86
N SER A 61 3.19 -12.16 3.93
CA SER A 61 1.87 -12.76 4.10
C SER A 61 1.97 -14.27 4.33
N VAL A 62 2.78 -14.96 3.53
CA VAL A 62 3.02 -16.41 3.70
C VAL A 62 3.74 -16.69 5.02
N ARG A 63 4.79 -15.94 5.33
CA ARG A 63 5.58 -16.16 6.55
C ARG A 63 4.77 -15.98 7.82
N ILE A 64 3.95 -14.93 7.91
CA ILE A 64 3.08 -14.70 9.07
C ILE A 64 1.99 -15.75 9.18
N SER A 65 1.39 -16.14 8.06
CA SER A 65 0.40 -17.22 8.03
C SER A 65 0.97 -18.51 8.63
N ASN A 66 2.21 -18.86 8.24
CA ASN A 66 2.89 -20.06 8.71
C ASN A 66 3.30 -19.96 10.19
N GLU A 67 3.90 -18.85 10.62
CA GLU A 67 4.32 -18.67 12.03
C GLU A 67 3.12 -18.63 12.99
N LEU A 68 2.02 -17.97 12.59
CA LEU A 68 0.78 -17.97 13.37
C LEU A 68 0.14 -19.35 13.40
N GLY A 69 0.11 -20.06 12.26
CA GLY A 69 -0.40 -21.43 12.19
C GLY A 69 0.40 -22.42 13.03
N ALA A 70 1.71 -22.22 13.14
CA ALA A 70 2.61 -23.00 14.00
C ALA A 70 2.55 -22.59 15.49
N GLY A 71 1.74 -21.60 15.86
CA GLY A 71 1.64 -21.13 17.25
C GLY A 71 2.89 -20.38 17.74
N ARG A 72 3.64 -19.73 16.83
CA ARG A 72 4.90 -19.00 17.12
C ARG A 72 4.73 -17.47 16.97
N PRO A 73 3.96 -16.81 17.86
CA PRO A 73 3.67 -15.38 17.75
C PRO A 73 4.90 -14.46 17.88
N ARG A 74 5.94 -14.91 18.60
CA ARG A 74 7.21 -14.16 18.72
C ARG A 74 7.96 -14.12 17.38
N ALA A 75 7.98 -15.23 16.65
CA ALA A 75 8.62 -15.31 15.33
C ALA A 75 7.84 -14.52 14.28
N ALA A 76 6.50 -14.49 14.37
CA ALA A 76 5.66 -13.64 13.54
C ALA A 76 5.99 -12.15 13.76
N LYS A 77 6.03 -11.67 15.02
CA LYS A 77 6.43 -10.29 15.36
C LYS A 77 7.82 -9.93 14.84
N PHE A 78 8.79 -10.83 15.01
CA PHE A 78 10.14 -10.61 14.51
C PHE A 78 10.18 -10.50 12.99
N SER A 79 9.43 -11.35 12.28
CA SER A 79 9.31 -11.31 10.83
C SER A 79 8.71 -9.99 10.33
N ILE A 80 7.68 -9.47 11.02
CA ILE A 80 7.08 -8.15 10.75
C ILE A 80 8.12 -7.05 10.90
N LEU A 81 8.83 -7.03 12.03
CA LEU A 81 9.84 -6.02 12.29
C LEU A 81 10.92 -6.01 11.22
N VAL A 82 11.46 -7.18 10.88
CA VAL A 82 12.52 -7.31 9.87
C VAL A 82 12.05 -6.81 8.51
N VAL A 83 10.85 -7.20 8.06
CA VAL A 83 10.38 -6.79 6.73
C VAL A 83 10.06 -5.29 6.66
N VAL A 84 9.50 -4.71 7.73
CA VAL A 84 9.19 -3.27 7.78
C VAL A 84 10.48 -2.45 7.82
N MET A 85 11.49 -2.89 8.57
CA MET A 85 12.80 -2.23 8.57
C MET A 85 13.46 -2.32 7.20
N SER A 86 13.49 -3.51 6.58
CA SER A 86 14.04 -3.68 5.24
C SER A 86 13.31 -2.84 4.20
N SER A 87 11.97 -2.79 4.26
CA SER A 87 11.17 -2.01 3.31
C SER A 87 11.39 -0.51 3.48
N ALA A 88 11.48 -0.02 4.73
CA ALA A 88 11.77 1.37 5.02
C ALA A 88 13.17 1.77 4.53
N VAL A 89 14.19 0.92 4.70
CA VAL A 89 15.55 1.18 4.19
C VAL A 89 15.55 1.30 2.67
N ILE A 90 14.87 0.39 1.97
CA ILE A 90 14.74 0.42 0.51
C ILE A 90 13.95 1.66 0.06
N GLY A 91 12.87 2.01 0.75
CA GLY A 91 12.08 3.21 0.48
C GLY A 91 12.88 4.51 0.68
N ILE A 92 13.68 4.59 1.75
CA ILE A 92 14.59 5.72 1.98
C ILE A 92 15.63 5.81 0.86
N PHE A 93 16.18 4.69 0.40
CA PHE A 93 17.10 4.65 -0.73
C PHE A 93 16.45 5.22 -2.00
N PHE A 94 15.23 4.80 -2.36
CA PHE A 94 14.51 5.35 -3.51
C PHE A 94 14.16 6.83 -3.34
N MET A 95 13.77 7.26 -2.14
CA MET A 95 13.50 8.66 -1.81
C MET A 95 14.75 9.53 -2.06
N VAL A 96 15.91 9.11 -1.53
CA VAL A 96 17.18 9.82 -1.72
C VAL A 96 17.58 9.82 -3.20
N LEU A 97 17.44 8.70 -3.89
CA LEU A 97 17.77 8.59 -5.32
C LEU A 97 16.97 9.57 -6.17
N VAL A 98 15.66 9.66 -5.96
CA VAL A 98 14.77 10.57 -6.70
C VAL A 98 15.06 12.03 -6.36
N LEU A 99 15.34 12.35 -5.10
CA LEU A 99 15.70 13.72 -4.70
C LEU A 99 17.07 14.14 -5.25
N ALA A 100 18.05 13.23 -5.26
CA ALA A 100 19.37 13.49 -5.82
C ALA A 100 19.31 13.71 -7.34
N LEU A 101 18.48 12.91 -8.04
CA LEU A 101 18.33 12.98 -9.48
C LEU A 101 17.20 13.91 -9.94
N ARG A 102 16.67 14.78 -9.05
CA ARG A 102 15.39 15.46 -9.26
C ARG A 102 15.26 16.24 -10.58
N ASN A 103 16.37 16.79 -11.07
CA ASN A 103 16.41 17.61 -12.28
C ASN A 103 16.71 16.79 -13.55
N VAL A 104 17.07 15.51 -13.41
CA VAL A 104 17.66 14.70 -14.50
C VAL A 104 16.80 13.47 -14.79
N TYR A 105 16.12 12.89 -13.79
CA TYR A 105 15.37 11.63 -13.98
C TYR A 105 14.19 11.77 -14.95
N ALA A 106 13.72 12.98 -15.24
CA ALA A 106 12.65 13.24 -16.19
C ALA A 106 13.12 13.20 -17.65
N LEU A 107 14.41 13.47 -17.92
CA LEU A 107 14.95 13.62 -19.27
C LEU A 107 14.83 12.37 -20.15
N PRO A 108 14.98 11.14 -19.64
CA PRO A 108 14.77 9.93 -20.45
C PRO A 108 13.32 9.74 -20.91
N PHE A 109 12.35 10.39 -20.25
CA PHE A 109 10.93 10.21 -20.53
C PHE A 109 10.34 11.34 -21.37
N THR A 110 11.00 12.50 -21.44
CA THR A 110 10.48 13.65 -22.19
C THR A 110 11.59 14.57 -22.69
N ASN A 111 11.42 15.05 -23.92
CA ASN A 111 12.25 16.11 -24.50
C ASN A 111 11.70 17.52 -24.20
N SER A 112 10.52 17.63 -23.59
CA SER A 112 9.92 18.92 -23.24
C SER A 112 10.46 19.45 -21.92
N THR A 113 11.09 20.63 -21.97
CA THR A 113 11.61 21.34 -20.79
C THR A 113 10.50 21.73 -19.82
N GLU A 114 9.30 22.03 -20.33
CA GLU A 114 8.12 22.35 -19.52
C GLU A 114 7.69 21.13 -18.68
N VAL A 115 7.60 19.95 -19.28
CA VAL A 115 7.26 18.71 -18.55
C VAL A 115 8.35 18.37 -17.53
N ALA A 116 9.62 18.48 -17.90
CA ALA A 116 10.75 18.24 -16.99
C ALA A 116 10.73 19.18 -15.77
N SER A 117 10.35 20.44 -15.97
CA SER A 117 10.21 21.42 -14.87
C SER A 117 9.09 21.05 -13.90
N VAL A 118 7.94 20.57 -14.41
CA VAL A 118 6.81 20.15 -13.59
C VAL A 118 7.15 18.88 -12.81
N VAL A 119 7.82 17.92 -13.45
CA VAL A 119 8.29 16.68 -12.79
C VAL A 119 9.29 17.02 -11.67
N SER A 120 10.25 17.91 -11.93
CA SER A 120 11.22 18.36 -10.91
C SER A 120 10.52 19.04 -9.71
N ASN A 121 9.47 19.81 -9.97
CA ASN A 121 8.64 20.44 -8.95
C ASN A 121 7.76 19.46 -8.17
N LEU A 122 7.48 18.29 -8.73
CA LEU A 122 6.75 17.20 -8.07
C LEU A 122 7.69 16.26 -7.29
N ALA A 123 8.99 16.27 -7.60
CA ALA A 123 9.98 15.33 -7.05
C ALA A 123 9.94 15.20 -5.52
N LEU A 124 9.70 16.32 -4.80
CA LEU A 124 9.61 16.29 -3.35
C LEU A 124 8.39 15.47 -2.88
N ILE A 125 7.19 15.81 -3.34
CA ILE A 125 5.95 15.08 -3.00
C ILE A 125 6.06 13.62 -3.48
N PHE A 126 6.64 13.41 -4.66
CA PHE A 126 6.84 12.09 -5.24
C PHE A 126 7.78 11.23 -4.40
N SER A 127 8.91 11.77 -3.92
CA SER A 127 9.86 11.04 -3.08
C SER A 127 9.24 10.56 -1.76
N PHE A 128 8.38 11.38 -1.13
CA PHE A 128 7.60 10.96 0.03
C PHE A 128 6.54 9.91 -0.32
N THR A 129 5.96 9.99 -1.52
CA THR A 129 5.03 8.98 -2.03
C THR A 129 5.71 7.62 -2.14
N LEU A 130 6.92 7.56 -2.68
CA LEU A 130 7.73 6.33 -2.78
C LEU A 130 8.01 5.73 -1.39
N LEU A 131 8.44 6.58 -0.45
CA LEU A 131 8.66 6.14 0.93
C LEU A 131 7.39 5.54 1.56
N LEU A 132 6.23 6.18 1.41
CA LEU A 132 4.97 5.63 1.92
C LEU A 132 4.56 4.33 1.22
N ASN A 133 4.73 4.28 -0.10
CA ASN A 133 4.46 3.10 -0.92
C ASN A 133 5.42 1.93 -0.64
N SER A 134 6.55 2.17 0.02
CA SER A 134 7.44 1.10 0.49
C SER A 134 6.88 0.33 1.68
N VAL A 135 6.17 1.01 2.59
CA VAL A 135 5.70 0.44 3.85
C VAL A 135 4.28 -0.10 3.71
N GLN A 136 3.42 0.59 2.95
CA GLN A 136 2.00 0.27 2.82
C GLN A 136 1.73 -1.17 2.31
N PRO A 137 2.37 -1.66 1.22
CA PRO A 137 2.13 -3.03 0.73
C PRO A 137 2.60 -4.09 1.72
N VAL A 138 3.70 -3.81 2.44
CA VAL A 138 4.24 -4.73 3.45
C VAL A 138 3.27 -4.89 4.62
N LEU A 139 2.74 -3.79 5.15
CA LEU A 139 1.72 -3.83 6.21
C LEU A 139 0.43 -4.51 5.74
N THR A 140 0.05 -4.28 4.48
CA THR A 140 -1.09 -4.98 3.87
C THR A 140 -0.84 -6.49 3.84
N GLY A 141 0.37 -6.93 3.51
CA GLY A 141 0.77 -8.34 3.53
C GLY A 141 0.74 -8.93 4.94
N VAL A 142 1.17 -8.16 5.93
CA VAL A 142 1.07 -8.55 7.35
C VAL A 142 -0.39 -8.81 7.74
N ALA A 143 -1.27 -7.87 7.42
CA ALA A 143 -2.68 -7.98 7.74
C ALA A 143 -3.37 -9.10 6.94
N VAL A 144 -2.98 -9.35 5.69
CA VAL A 144 -3.47 -10.49 4.89
C VAL A 144 -3.01 -11.81 5.53
N GLY A 145 -1.75 -11.93 5.94
CA GLY A 145 -1.21 -13.12 6.59
C GLY A 145 -1.84 -13.42 7.97
N ALA A 146 -2.28 -12.38 8.69
CA ALA A 146 -3.05 -12.52 9.93
C ALA A 146 -4.55 -12.84 9.69
N GLY A 147 -5.02 -12.72 8.45
CA GLY A 147 -6.42 -12.94 8.08
C GLY A 147 -7.35 -11.74 8.32
N TRP A 148 -6.80 -10.52 8.39
CA TRP A 148 -7.53 -9.27 8.62
C TRP A 148 -8.03 -8.60 7.33
N GLN A 149 -8.22 -9.36 6.25
CA GLN A 149 -8.54 -8.81 4.93
C GLN A 149 -9.81 -7.95 4.89
N TRP A 150 -10.81 -8.29 5.72
CA TRP A 150 -12.05 -7.52 5.85
C TRP A 150 -11.80 -6.16 6.50
N LEU A 151 -10.95 -6.12 7.54
CA LEU A 151 -10.58 -4.89 8.25
C LEU A 151 -9.85 -3.95 7.29
N ILE A 152 -8.89 -4.47 6.52
CA ILE A 152 -8.17 -3.69 5.51
C ILE A 152 -9.17 -3.04 4.54
N ALA A 153 -10.17 -3.79 4.05
CA ALA A 153 -11.16 -3.28 3.11
C ALA A 153 -11.97 -2.10 3.68
N TYR A 154 -12.42 -2.19 4.94
CA TYR A 154 -13.13 -1.07 5.60
C TYR A 154 -12.25 0.16 5.78
N VAL A 155 -11.01 -0.03 6.25
CA VAL A 155 -10.05 1.07 6.40
C VAL A 155 -9.74 1.71 5.04
N ASN A 156 -9.63 0.91 3.98
CA ASN A 156 -9.41 1.38 2.60
C ASN A 156 -10.53 2.31 2.13
N VAL A 157 -11.78 1.88 2.32
CA VAL A 157 -12.96 2.68 1.94
C VAL A 157 -12.98 3.99 2.71
N GLY A 158 -12.75 3.96 4.02
CA GLY A 158 -12.70 5.17 4.85
C GLY A 158 -11.59 6.13 4.43
N CYS A 159 -10.35 5.64 4.32
CA CYS A 159 -9.20 6.52 4.06
C CYS A 159 -9.20 7.09 2.64
N TYR A 160 -9.56 6.30 1.62
CA TYR A 160 -9.54 6.78 0.24
C TYR A 160 -10.79 7.55 -0.16
N TYR A 161 -11.98 7.08 0.21
CA TYR A 161 -13.23 7.69 -0.28
C TYR A 161 -13.78 8.77 0.64
N ILE A 162 -13.64 8.63 1.96
CA ILE A 162 -14.16 9.61 2.91
C ILE A 162 -13.16 10.73 3.17
N PHE A 163 -11.86 10.44 3.13
CA PHE A 163 -10.81 11.43 3.41
C PHE A 163 -10.03 11.85 2.16
N GLY A 164 -9.41 10.90 1.45
CA GLY A 164 -8.50 11.21 0.33
C GLY A 164 -9.18 11.90 -0.86
N LEU A 165 -10.37 11.42 -1.27
CA LEU A 165 -11.13 12.01 -2.39
C LEU A 165 -11.59 13.45 -2.09
N PRO A 166 -12.28 13.75 -0.97
CA PRO A 166 -12.68 15.12 -0.65
C PRO A 166 -11.48 16.06 -0.49
N LEU A 167 -10.39 15.59 0.13
CA LEU A 167 -9.20 16.42 0.31
C LEU A 167 -8.52 16.71 -1.03
N GLY A 168 -8.41 15.72 -1.92
CA GLY A 168 -7.86 15.89 -3.26
C GLY A 168 -8.69 16.85 -4.12
N TYR A 169 -10.02 16.77 -4.03
CA TYR A 169 -10.92 17.72 -4.70
C TYR A 169 -10.79 19.14 -4.14
N LEU A 170 -10.77 19.28 -2.81
CA LEU A 170 -10.61 20.59 -2.15
C LEU A 170 -9.27 21.24 -2.52
N LEU A 171 -8.16 20.51 -2.41
CA LEU A 171 -6.83 21.01 -2.76
C LEU A 171 -6.68 21.28 -4.26
N GLY A 172 -7.23 20.41 -5.11
CA GLY A 172 -7.13 20.52 -6.56
C GLY A 172 -7.96 21.66 -7.14
N SER A 173 -9.21 21.82 -6.68
CA SER A 173 -10.19 22.75 -7.25
C SER A 173 -10.39 24.02 -6.44
N TYR A 174 -10.39 23.96 -5.11
CA TYR A 174 -10.67 25.15 -4.27
C TYR A 174 -9.41 25.99 -3.99
N LEU A 175 -8.25 25.34 -3.90
CA LEU A 175 -6.96 25.99 -3.64
C LEU A 175 -6.12 26.20 -4.92
N ASP A 176 -6.67 25.91 -6.10
CA ASP A 176 -6.00 26.01 -7.41
C ASP A 176 -4.61 25.34 -7.46
N MET A 177 -4.34 24.38 -6.58
CA MET A 177 -3.07 23.63 -6.59
C MET A 177 -2.99 22.62 -7.74
N GLY A 178 -4.08 22.48 -8.51
CA GLY A 178 -4.20 21.62 -9.67
C GLY A 178 -3.77 20.18 -9.38
N VAL A 179 -2.89 19.64 -10.22
CA VAL A 179 -2.41 18.25 -10.11
C VAL A 179 -1.69 17.98 -8.80
N LYS A 180 -0.95 18.96 -8.27
CA LYS A 180 -0.26 18.82 -6.98
C LYS A 180 -1.25 18.59 -5.86
N GLY A 181 -2.36 19.33 -5.85
CA GLY A 181 -3.42 19.18 -4.85
C GLY A 181 -4.08 17.81 -4.87
N VAL A 182 -4.39 17.31 -6.07
CA VAL A 182 -4.95 15.97 -6.27
C VAL A 182 -3.98 14.88 -5.79
N TRP A 183 -2.69 15.03 -6.11
CA TRP A 183 -1.66 14.09 -5.67
C TRP A 183 -1.47 14.09 -4.15
N ILE A 184 -1.48 15.26 -3.52
CA ILE A 184 -1.42 15.38 -2.05
C ILE A 184 -2.63 14.71 -1.40
N GLY A 185 -3.83 14.91 -1.95
CA GLY A 185 -5.04 14.19 -1.51
C GLY A 185 -4.86 12.67 -1.52
N MET A 186 -4.31 12.14 -2.61
CA MET A 186 -4.00 10.71 -2.72
C MET A 186 -2.98 10.23 -1.69
N VAL A 187 -1.84 10.90 -1.60
CA VAL A 187 -0.78 10.55 -0.66
C VAL A 187 -1.26 10.64 0.79
N SER A 188 -2.13 11.59 1.11
CA SER A 188 -2.71 11.74 2.44
C SER A 188 -3.62 10.56 2.82
N GLY A 189 -4.41 10.04 1.87
CA GLY A 189 -5.25 8.87 2.08
C GLY A 189 -4.42 7.60 2.31
N ILE A 190 -3.36 7.43 1.53
CA ILE A 190 -2.35 6.36 1.69
C ILE A 190 -1.70 6.47 3.07
N GLY A 191 -1.22 7.67 3.43
CA GLY A 191 -0.59 7.95 4.72
C GLY A 191 -1.51 7.64 5.90
N LEU A 192 -2.76 8.09 5.85
CA LEU A 192 -3.75 7.81 6.89
C LEU A 192 -4.02 6.30 7.03
N GLN A 193 -4.18 5.60 5.90
CA GLN A 193 -4.37 4.15 5.91
C GLN A 193 -3.16 3.42 6.52
N THR A 194 -1.94 3.82 6.13
CA THR A 194 -0.70 3.28 6.69
C THR A 194 -0.61 3.50 8.20
N LEU A 195 -0.97 4.69 8.69
CA LEU A 195 -0.98 5.00 10.12
C LEU A 195 -1.98 4.13 10.88
N VAL A 196 -3.20 3.98 10.36
CA VAL A 196 -4.23 3.13 10.97
C VAL A 196 -3.78 1.67 11.01
N LEU A 197 -3.27 1.13 9.90
CA LEU A 197 -2.78 -0.25 9.83
C LEU A 197 -1.58 -0.48 10.76
N THR A 198 -0.67 0.49 10.84
CA THR A 198 0.46 0.43 11.78
C THR A 198 -0.03 0.40 13.22
N GLY A 199 -0.95 1.29 13.59
CA GLY A 199 -1.55 1.32 14.93
C GLY A 199 -2.22 0.01 15.31
N ILE A 200 -2.98 -0.59 14.39
CA ILE A 200 -3.62 -1.89 14.60
C ILE A 200 -2.57 -2.99 14.76
N THR A 201 -1.54 -3.00 13.90
CA THR A 201 -0.46 -4.00 13.94
C THR A 201 0.32 -3.95 15.26
N LEU A 202 0.60 -2.74 15.77
CA LEU A 202 1.29 -2.51 17.04
C LEU A 202 0.41 -2.84 18.26
N GLY A 203 -0.88 -2.45 18.23
CA GLY A 203 -1.84 -2.71 19.30
C GLY A 203 -2.33 -4.17 19.37
N THR A 204 -2.02 -4.99 18.37
CA THR A 204 -2.48 -6.37 18.29
C THR A 204 -1.78 -7.26 19.31
N ASN A 205 -2.57 -8.05 20.04
CA ASN A 205 -2.04 -9.14 20.84
C ASN A 205 -1.80 -10.39 19.97
N TRP A 206 -0.58 -10.51 19.46
CA TRP A 206 -0.17 -11.61 18.59
C TRP A 206 -0.31 -13.00 19.21
N ASN A 207 -0.31 -13.12 20.56
CA ASN A 207 -0.59 -14.40 21.21
C ASN A 207 -2.06 -14.81 21.02
N LYS A 208 -2.99 -13.85 21.10
CA LYS A 208 -4.42 -14.09 20.80
C LYS A 208 -4.62 -14.45 19.33
N GLU A 209 -3.91 -13.78 18.42
CA GLU A 209 -3.96 -14.10 16.99
C GLU A 209 -3.44 -15.51 16.69
N ALA A 210 -2.35 -15.95 17.32
CA ALA A 210 -1.87 -17.33 17.17
C ALA A 210 -2.88 -18.36 17.68
N LEU A 211 -3.56 -18.07 18.80
CA LEU A 211 -4.65 -18.93 19.31
C LEU A 211 -5.84 -18.97 18.35
N MET A 212 -6.24 -17.82 17.78
CA MET A 212 -7.29 -17.75 16.77
C MET A 212 -6.90 -18.45 15.47
N ALA A 213 -5.63 -18.38 15.06
CA ALA A 213 -5.13 -19.12 13.91
C ALA A 213 -5.23 -20.64 14.15
N LYS A 214 -4.83 -21.12 15.34
CA LYS A 214 -4.97 -22.52 15.75
C LYS A 214 -6.43 -22.99 15.78
N SER A 215 -7.35 -22.17 16.29
CA SER A 215 -8.78 -22.52 16.31
C SER A 215 -9.39 -22.54 14.91
N ARG A 216 -8.97 -21.63 14.01
CA ARG A 216 -9.33 -21.67 12.58
C ARG A 216 -8.83 -22.97 11.94
N ILE A 217 -7.57 -23.35 12.15
CA ILE A 217 -7.02 -24.60 11.60
C ILE A 217 -7.76 -25.81 12.16
N SER A 218 -8.04 -25.89 13.47
CA SER A 218 -8.79 -27.01 14.06
C SER A 218 -10.21 -27.14 13.50
N LYS A 219 -10.91 -26.01 13.28
CA LYS A 219 -12.27 -26.00 12.73
C LYS A 219 -12.33 -26.46 11.26
N TRP A 220 -11.28 -26.21 10.49
CA TRP A 220 -11.27 -26.43 9.03
C TRP A 220 -10.34 -27.56 8.57
N GLY A 221 -9.41 -28.00 9.41
CA GLY A 221 -8.41 -29.04 9.12
C GLY A 221 -8.87 -30.46 9.45
N GLY A 222 -10.07 -30.62 10.02
CA GLY A 222 -10.56 -31.91 10.51
C GLY A 222 -9.85 -32.35 11.78
N SER A 223 -10.58 -32.96 12.71
CA SER A 223 -9.96 -33.73 13.79
C SER A 223 -9.22 -34.90 13.14
N VAL A 224 -7.89 -34.89 13.17
CA VAL A 224 -7.12 -36.12 13.05
C VAL A 224 -7.38 -36.87 14.35
N THR A 225 -8.46 -37.65 14.38
CA THR A 225 -8.65 -38.68 15.40
C THR A 225 -7.50 -39.65 15.20
N PRO A 226 -6.60 -39.86 16.17
CA PRO A 226 -5.65 -40.96 16.07
C PRO A 226 -6.49 -42.22 15.97
N GLN A 227 -6.36 -42.96 14.86
CA GLN A 227 -6.82 -44.35 14.85
C GLN A 227 -6.00 -45.04 15.93
N MET A 228 -6.67 -45.34 17.06
CA MET A 228 -6.15 -46.32 18.00
C MET A 228 -6.16 -47.64 17.24
N ASP A 229 -4.99 -48.08 16.82
CA ASP A 229 -4.79 -49.45 16.35
C ASP A 229 -5.16 -50.39 17.51
N SER A 230 -6.38 -50.91 17.44
CA SER A 230 -6.88 -51.98 18.28
C SER A 230 -6.35 -53.30 17.73
N GLN A 231 -5.43 -53.90 18.50
CA GLN A 231 -5.03 -55.31 18.61
C GLN A 231 -4.87 -56.16 17.34
#